data_AF-A0A1I4S9W8-F1
#
_entry.id   AF-A0A1I4S9W8-F1
#
_cell.length_a   1.000
_cell.length_b   1.000
_cell.length_c   1.000
_cell.angle_alpha   90.00
_cell.angle_beta   90.00
_cell.angle_gamma   90.00
#
_symmetry.space_group_name_H-M   'P 1'
#
loop_
_entity.id
_entity.type
_entity.pdbx_description
1 polymer ?
#
loop_
_entity_poly.entity_id
_entity_poly.type
_entity_poly.pdbx_seq_one_letter_code
_entity_poly.pdbx_strand_id
1 'polypeptide(L)'
;MSLWPWTDIVETAMGGMGDVVRLTAENTVTNLRRLIVPTSPLEIAMEDALLASDALAQDLDRRGFFQPAVREEARVALNALTWWLGSAKPAEQTKEIGLGW
;
A
#
# COMPACT_ATOMS: atom_id res chain seq x y z
N MET A 1 2.60 12.80 4.14
CA MET A 1 1.79 11.82 3.38
C MET A 1 1.76 10.49 4.14
N SER A 2 0.59 9.85 4.31
CA SER A 2 0.46 8.71 5.24
C SER A 2 0.01 7.44 4.53
N LEU A 3 0.82 6.39 4.62
CA LEU A 3 0.44 5.01 4.27
C LEU A 3 -0.34 4.32 5.40
N TRP A 4 -0.64 5.04 6.49
CA TRP A 4 -1.14 4.46 7.73
C TRP A 4 -2.34 3.53 7.57
N PRO A 5 -3.39 3.87 6.79
CA PRO A 5 -4.53 2.95 6.60
C PRO A 5 -4.10 1.61 5.97
N TRP A 6 -3.14 1.64 5.04
CA TRP A 6 -2.66 0.46 4.35
C TRP A 6 -1.70 -0.37 5.21
N THR A 7 -0.80 0.27 5.96
CA THR A 7 0.06 -0.45 6.90
C THR A 7 -0.75 -1.06 8.04
N ASP A 8 -1.74 -0.33 8.58
CA ASP A 8 -2.57 -0.80 9.68
C ASP A 8 -3.40 -2.02 9.28
N ILE A 9 -4.00 -2.02 8.08
CA ILE A 9 -4.79 -3.16 7.63
C ILE A 9 -3.92 -4.40 7.37
N VAL A 10 -2.69 -4.24 6.84
CA VAL A 10 -1.77 -5.38 6.64
C VAL A 10 -1.41 -6.05 7.96
N GLU A 11 -1.20 -5.27 9.01
CA GLU A 11 -0.84 -5.78 10.35
C GLU A 11 -2.04 -6.41 11.09
N THR A 12 -3.23 -5.82 10.94
CA THR A 12 -4.40 -6.17 11.76
C THR A 12 -5.42 -7.08 11.08
N ALA A 13 -5.37 -7.23 9.75
CA ALA A 13 -6.36 -8.01 9.01
C ALA A 13 -6.39 -9.48 9.45
N MET A 14 -7.61 -9.99 9.60
CA MET A 14 -7.93 -11.36 10.02
C MET A 14 -8.62 -12.13 8.90
N GLY A 15 -8.82 -13.43 9.09
CA GLY A 15 -9.49 -14.29 8.10
C GLY A 15 -10.84 -13.72 7.65
N GLY A 16 -11.07 -13.72 6.34
CA GLY A 16 -12.25 -13.13 5.69
C GLY A 16 -12.19 -11.63 5.44
N MET A 17 -11.07 -10.95 5.74
CA MET A 17 -10.88 -9.51 5.49
C MET A 17 -10.15 -9.22 4.16
N GLY A 18 -10.04 -10.17 3.23
CA GLY A 18 -9.27 -9.98 2.00
C GLY A 18 -9.74 -8.78 1.17
N ASP A 19 -11.05 -8.58 1.03
CA ASP A 19 -11.61 -7.44 0.29
C ASP A 19 -11.25 -6.09 0.94
N VAL A 20 -11.17 -6.04 2.28
CA VAL A 20 -10.78 -4.82 3.00
C VAL A 20 -9.32 -4.48 2.72
N VAL A 21 -8.44 -5.49 2.67
CA VAL A 21 -7.02 -5.31 2.32
C VAL A 21 -6.89 -4.78 0.89
N ARG A 22 -7.55 -5.43 -0.09
CA ARG A 22 -7.50 -5.02 -1.51
C ARG A 22 -7.98 -3.58 -1.70
N LEU A 23 -9.17 -3.27 -1.20
CA LEU A 23 -9.77 -1.94 -1.34
C LEU A 23 -8.91 -0.86 -0.67
N THR A 24 -8.34 -1.14 0.50
CA THR A 24 -7.47 -0.17 1.19
C THR A 24 -6.20 0.10 0.38
N ALA A 25 -5.59 -0.96 -0.16
CA ALA A 25 -4.41 -0.87 -1.01
C ALA A 25 -4.68 -0.05 -2.29
N GLU A 26 -5.73 -0.39 -3.04
CA GLU A 26 -6.13 0.27 -4.28
C GLU A 26 -6.46 1.75 -4.07
N ASN A 27 -7.22 2.07 -3.02
CA ASN A 27 -7.57 3.45 -2.68
C ASN A 27 -6.33 4.25 -2.29
N THR A 28 -5.41 3.65 -1.53
CA THR A 28 -4.18 4.32 -1.12
C THR A 28 -3.29 4.61 -2.34
N VAL A 29 -3.07 3.65 -3.24
CA VAL A 29 -2.31 3.87 -4.48
C VAL A 29 -2.97 4.91 -5.38
N THR A 30 -4.29 4.86 -5.54
CA THR A 30 -5.04 5.85 -6.33
C THR A 30 -4.83 7.27 -5.79
N ASN A 31 -4.86 7.42 -4.46
CA ASN A 31 -4.59 8.71 -3.83
C ASN A 31 -3.13 9.14 -3.99
N LEU A 32 -2.17 8.22 -3.81
CA LEU A 32 -0.75 8.49 -4.02
C LEU A 32 -0.49 9.03 -5.42
N ARG A 33 -0.98 8.34 -6.47
CA ARG A 33 -0.82 8.76 -7.87
C ARG A 33 -1.39 10.14 -8.20
N ARG A 34 -2.42 10.58 -7.46
CA ARG A 34 -2.96 11.94 -7.59
C ARG A 34 -2.09 12.98 -6.89
N LEU A 35 -1.43 12.60 -5.80
CA LEU A 35 -0.74 13.53 -4.94
C LEU A 35 0.74 13.70 -5.31
N ILE A 36 1.42 12.66 -5.78
CA ILE A 36 2.85 12.69 -6.12
C ILE A 36 3.09 12.69 -7.63
N VAL A 37 4.28 13.15 -8.06
CA VAL A 37 4.79 12.86 -9.39
C VAL A 37 5.33 11.42 -9.40
N PRO A 38 4.73 10.51 -10.19
CA PRO A 38 5.22 9.15 -10.26
C PRO A 38 6.58 9.09 -10.95
N THR A 39 7.51 8.35 -10.35
CA THR A 39 8.79 7.97 -10.95
C THR A 39 8.77 6.46 -11.18
N SER A 40 9.59 5.94 -12.10
CA SER A 40 9.63 4.50 -12.37
C SER A 40 9.87 3.64 -11.12
N PRO A 41 10.84 3.97 -10.23
CA PRO A 41 11.02 3.19 -9.00
C PRO A 41 9.80 3.23 -8.06
N LEU A 42 9.10 4.35 -8.01
CA LEU A 42 7.93 4.52 -7.16
C LEU A 42 6.70 3.77 -7.70
N GLU A 43 6.51 3.76 -9.02
CA GLU A 43 5.46 2.96 -9.67
C GLU A 43 5.69 1.46 -9.46
N ILE A 44 6.94 0.99 -9.60
CA ILE A 44 7.30 -0.40 -9.31
C ILE A 44 7.01 -0.73 -7.84
N ALA A 45 7.42 0.13 -6.90
CA ALA A 45 7.16 -0.10 -5.48
C ALA A 45 5.65 -0.10 -5.13
N MET A 46 4.84 0.72 -5.82
CA MET A 46 3.38 0.69 -5.66
C MET A 46 2.79 -0.62 -6.19
N GLU A 47 3.27 -1.11 -7.33
CA GLU A 47 2.84 -2.39 -7.92
C GLU A 47 3.23 -3.58 -7.05
N ASP A 48 4.48 -3.64 -6.58
CA ASP A 48 4.96 -4.69 -5.66
C ASP A 48 4.13 -4.73 -4.37
N ALA A 49 3.82 -3.56 -3.79
CA ALA A 49 2.98 -3.46 -2.61
C ALA A 49 1.54 -3.91 -2.86
N LEU A 50 0.96 -3.61 -4.04
CA LEU A 50 -0.35 -4.10 -4.44
C LEU A 50 -0.36 -5.63 -4.58
N LEU A 51 0.62 -6.19 -5.27
CA LEU A 51 0.74 -7.63 -5.48
C LEU A 51 0.88 -8.39 -4.15
N ALA A 52 1.74 -7.90 -3.25
CA ALA A 52 1.92 -8.50 -1.94
C ALA A 52 0.65 -8.37 -1.06
N SER A 53 -0.07 -7.25 -1.17
CA SER A 53 -1.34 -7.05 -0.47
C SER A 53 -2.45 -7.96 -1.01
N ASP A 54 -2.49 -8.21 -2.32
CA ASP A 54 -3.43 -9.16 -2.91
C ASP A 54 -3.10 -10.61 -2.51
N ALA A 55 -1.82 -10.98 -2.47
CA ALA A 55 -1.39 -12.28 -1.96
C ALA A 55 -1.84 -12.49 -0.50
N LEU A 56 -1.68 -11.47 0.35
CA LEU A 56 -2.20 -11.49 1.72
C LEU A 56 -3.73 -11.61 1.73
N ALA A 57 -4.44 -10.83 0.91
CA ALA A 57 -5.89 -10.90 0.84
C ALA A 57 -6.38 -12.31 0.43
N GLN A 58 -5.75 -12.92 -0.58
CA GLN A 58 -6.04 -14.28 -0.99
C GLN A 58 -5.80 -15.29 0.14
N ASP A 59 -4.72 -15.12 0.91
CA ASP A 59 -4.44 -15.99 2.06
C ASP A 59 -5.47 -15.83 3.19
N LEU A 60 -5.89 -14.59 3.48
CA LEU A 60 -6.95 -14.30 4.46
C LEU A 60 -8.31 -14.86 4.05
N ASP A 61 -8.59 -14.93 2.74
CA ASP A 61 -9.83 -15.49 2.21
C ASP A 61 -9.84 -17.04 2.23
N ARG A 62 -8.68 -17.69 2.40
CA ARG A 62 -8.59 -19.15 2.53
C ARG A 62 -9.12 -19.60 3.90
N ARG A 63 -9.94 -20.65 3.87
CA ARG A 63 -10.43 -21.29 5.10
C ARG A 63 -9.34 -22.20 5.69
N GLY A 64 -8.99 -21.96 6.95
CA GLY A 64 -8.32 -22.96 7.80
C GLY A 64 -6.81 -22.83 7.95
N PHE A 65 -6.14 -21.88 7.28
CA PHE A 65 -4.72 -21.63 7.52
C PHE A 65 -4.31 -20.21 7.10
N PHE A 66 -3.74 -19.46 8.05
CA PHE A 66 -3.09 -18.17 7.80
C PHE A 66 -1.58 -18.40 7.74
N GLN A 67 -0.93 -17.87 6.71
CA GLN A 67 0.51 -17.94 6.51
C GLN A 67 1.19 -16.64 6.97
N PRO A 68 1.91 -16.66 8.11
CA PRO A 68 2.59 -15.45 8.61
C PRO A 68 3.60 -14.87 7.61
N ALA A 69 4.20 -15.71 6.76
CA ALA A 69 5.14 -15.29 5.73
C ALA A 69 4.53 -14.33 4.70
N VAL A 70 3.27 -14.54 4.31
CA VAL A 70 2.59 -13.70 3.31
C VAL A 70 2.34 -12.28 3.87
N ARG A 71 2.00 -12.19 5.16
CA ARG A 71 1.91 -10.88 5.84
C ARG A 71 3.26 -10.19 5.92
N GLU A 72 4.32 -10.93 6.22
CA GLU A 72 5.67 -10.37 6.25
C GLU A 72 6.10 -9.82 4.88
N GLU A 73 5.79 -10.53 3.80
CA GLU A 73 6.05 -10.07 2.43
C GLU A 73 5.31 -8.76 2.11
N ALA A 74 4.02 -8.66 2.46
CA ALA A 74 3.26 -7.43 2.33
C ALA A 74 3.87 -6.27 3.15
N ARG A 75 4.34 -6.56 4.36
CA ARG A 75 5.02 -5.56 5.22
C ARG A 75 6.33 -5.08 4.60
N VAL A 76 7.15 -5.99 4.06
CA VAL A 76 8.42 -5.64 3.39
C VAL A 76 8.16 -4.77 2.17
N ALA A 77 7.18 -5.11 1.34
CA ALA A 77 6.82 -4.30 0.18
C ALA A 77 6.35 -2.89 0.57
N LEU A 78 5.55 -2.76 1.64
CA LEU A 78 5.12 -1.46 2.17
C LEU A 78 6.28 -0.63 2.74
N ASN A 79 7.26 -1.26 3.38
CA ASN A 79 8.47 -0.57 3.83
C ASN A 79 9.30 -0.05 2.64
N ALA A 80 9.41 -0.83 1.56
CA ALA A 80 10.07 -0.39 0.34
C ALA A 80 9.32 0.78 -0.33
N LEU A 81 7.99 0.75 -0.37
CA LEU A 81 7.17 1.86 -0.86
C LEU A 81 7.37 3.12 0.00
N THR A 82 7.39 2.97 1.33
CA THR A 82 7.65 4.09 2.27
C THR A 82 9.00 4.75 2.00
N TRP A 83 10.04 3.95 1.76
CA TRP A 83 11.36 4.45 1.41
C TRP A 83 11.33 5.33 0.16
N TRP A 84 10.70 4.87 -0.92
CA TRP A 84 10.61 5.63 -2.17
C TRP A 84 9.75 6.89 -2.02
N LEU A 85 8.67 6.83 -1.24
CA LEU A 85 7.82 7.99 -0.94
C LEU A 85 8.58 9.10 -0.21
N GLY A 86 9.59 8.75 0.61
CA GLY A 86 10.47 9.74 1.25
C GLY A 86 11.24 10.62 0.25
N SER A 87 11.37 10.19 -1.01
CA SER A 87 12.00 10.94 -2.09
C SER A 87 11.01 11.50 -3.12
N ALA A 88 9.71 11.25 -2.93
CA ALA A 88 8.68 11.63 -3.89
C ALA A 88 8.45 13.14 -3.88
N LYS A 89 8.17 13.69 -5.06
CA LYS A 89 7.82 15.11 -5.22
C LYS A 89 6.31 15.29 -5.30
N PRO A 90 5.81 16.44 -4.82
CA PRO A 90 4.45 16.86 -5.11
C PRO A 90 4.10 16.91 -6.58
N ALA A 91 2.92 16.40 -6.93
CA ALA A 91 2.21 16.85 -8.11
C ALA A 91 1.85 18.34 -7.95
N GLU A 92 1.83 19.09 -9.06
CA GLU A 92 1.54 20.53 -9.06
C GLU A 92 0.21 20.86 -8.38
N GLN A 93 -0.82 20.07 -8.67
CA GLN A 93 -2.15 20.23 -8.08
C GLN A 93 -2.13 20.09 -6.55
N THR A 94 -1.22 19.30 -5.99
CA THR A 94 -1.05 19.16 -4.53
C THR A 94 -0.28 20.34 -3.92
N LYS A 95 0.61 20.98 -4.69
CA LYS A 95 1.29 22.21 -4.24
C LYS A 95 0.30 23.36 -4.13
N GLU A 96 -0.64 23.47 -5.08
CA GLU A 96 -1.65 24.53 -5.13
C GLU A 96 -2.59 24.53 -3.93
N ILE A 97 -2.94 23.35 -3.41
CA ILE A 97 -3.87 23.19 -2.27
C ILE A 97 -3.17 23.25 -0.91
N GLY A 98 -1.85 23.46 -0.86
CA GLY A 98 -1.11 23.65 0.40
C GLY A 98 -1.18 22.47 1.36
N LEU A 99 -1.51 21.27 0.87
CA LEU A 99 -1.44 20.04 1.66
C LEU A 99 0.03 19.79 1.97
N GLY A 100 0.42 20.13 3.19
CA GLY A 100 1.80 20.10 3.68
C GLY A 100 2.54 18.86 3.20
N TRP A 101 3.60 19.12 2.44
CA TRP A 101 4.58 18.14 2.00
C TRP A 101 5.58 17.89 3.11
#